data_AF-A0A3R9PJU8-F1
#
_entry.id   AF-A0A3R9PJU8-F1
#
_cell.length_a   1.000
_cell.length_b   1.000
_cell.length_c   1.000
_cell.angle_alpha   90.00
_cell.angle_beta   90.00
_cell.angle_gamma   90.00
#
_symmetry.space_group_name_H-M   'P 1'
#
loop_
_entity.id
_entity.type
_entity.pdbx_description
1 polymer ?
#
loop_
_entity_poly.entity_id
_entity_poly.type
_entity_poly.pdbx_seq_one_letter_code
_entity_poly.pdbx_strand_id
1 'polypeptide(L)'
;MLAVDELCDRYNGRLFQDVCRISEKPTDEMIEDIVNIDRGSVWVRWDGKSLHVLRKNDAFQISVTGSAKIRQSFRTKEECEKGIERRKDILNMEGHRLEGICMPDGTFEGKVTYLYRSIIPADIERERRAEMLKDRIKKADRIPELVMRLFPENFGRRSQKLYVII
;
A
#
# COMPACT_ATOMS: atom_id res chain seq x y z
N MET A 1 17.09 10.03 6.04
CA MET A 1 16.95 8.67 5.50
C MET A 1 17.98 7.83 6.23
N LEU A 2 17.55 6.89 7.07
CA LEU A 2 18.46 5.99 7.78
C LEU A 2 18.65 4.76 6.89
N ALA A 3 19.89 4.28 6.76
CA ALA A 3 20.15 3.06 6.01
C ALA A 3 19.41 1.89 6.68
N VAL A 4 18.88 0.95 5.89
CA VAL A 4 18.17 -0.23 6.41
C VAL A 4 19.04 -0.96 7.42
N ASP A 5 20.35 -1.09 7.16
CA ASP A 5 21.31 -1.73 8.06
C ASP A 5 21.40 -1.04 9.43
N GLU A 6 21.44 0.31 9.47
CA GLU A 6 21.43 1.08 10.72
C GLU A 6 20.14 0.85 11.53
N LEU A 7 19.02 0.66 10.84
CA LEU A 7 17.74 0.36 11.48
C LEU A 7 17.72 -1.08 12.01
N CYS A 8 18.29 -2.05 11.29
CA CYS A 8 18.34 -3.45 11.74
C CYS A 8 19.27 -3.64 12.94
N ASP A 9 20.35 -2.86 13.01
CA ASP A 9 21.25 -2.81 14.17
C ASP A 9 20.59 -2.12 15.37
N ARG A 10 19.88 -1.01 15.14
CA ARG A 10 19.15 -0.28 16.19
C ARG A 10 17.97 -1.08 16.76
N TYR A 11 17.29 -1.87 15.92
CA TYR A 11 16.11 -2.63 16.30
C TYR A 11 16.35 -4.13 16.12
N ASN A 12 16.97 -4.74 17.12
CA ASN A 12 17.41 -6.14 17.11
C ASN A 12 16.28 -7.18 17.30
N GLY A 13 15.08 -6.89 16.78
CA GLY A 13 13.91 -7.77 16.85
C GLY A 13 13.87 -8.76 15.70
N ARG A 14 13.64 -10.06 15.98
CA ARG A 14 13.60 -11.12 14.95
C ARG A 14 12.63 -10.82 13.79
N LEU A 15 11.46 -10.26 14.10
CA LEU A 15 10.47 -9.83 13.09
C LEU A 15 10.98 -8.66 12.24
N PHE A 16 11.69 -7.72 12.85
CA PHE A 16 12.24 -6.57 12.15
C PHE A 16 13.33 -6.99 11.16
N GLN A 17 14.22 -7.91 11.57
CA GLN A 17 15.23 -8.48 10.67
C GLN A 17 14.61 -9.25 9.50
N ASP A 18 13.50 -9.98 9.71
CA ASP A 18 12.79 -10.66 8.62
C ASP A 18 12.21 -9.65 7.62
N VAL A 19 11.72 -8.50 8.10
CA VAL A 19 11.25 -7.39 7.24
C VAL A 19 12.41 -6.72 6.51
N CYS A 20 13.54 -6.47 7.18
CA CYS A 20 14.76 -5.93 6.56
C CYS A 20 15.24 -6.81 5.39
N ARG A 21 15.24 -8.14 5.56
CA ARG A 21 15.72 -9.10 4.54
C ARG A 21 14.86 -9.18 3.28
N ILE A 22 13.59 -8.77 3.34
CA ILE A 22 12.76 -8.63 2.13
C ILE A 22 13.37 -7.60 1.17
N SER A 23 14.06 -6.60 1.73
CA SER A 23 14.65 -5.46 1.02
C SER A 23 15.94 -5.80 0.27
N GLU A 24 16.17 -7.05 -0.16
CA GLU A 24 17.32 -7.46 -0.99
C GLU A 24 17.26 -6.85 -2.42
N LYS A 25 17.47 -5.53 -2.48
CA LYS A 25 18.20 -4.70 -3.45
C LYS A 25 18.31 -3.28 -2.86
N PRO A 26 19.43 -2.58 -3.06
CA PRO A 26 19.66 -1.28 -2.46
C PRO A 26 18.81 -0.27 -3.21
N THR A 27 17.72 0.13 -2.61
CA THR A 27 17.39 1.53 -2.64
C THR A 27 17.30 1.95 -1.20
N ASP A 28 18.31 2.71 -0.80
CA ASP A 28 18.27 3.57 0.38
C ASP A 28 16.99 4.43 0.44
N GLU A 29 16.14 4.41 -0.61
CA GLU A 29 14.94 5.20 -0.86
C GLU A 29 13.60 4.53 -0.49
N MET A 30 13.55 3.25 -0.06
CA MET A 30 12.25 2.62 0.21
C MET A 30 11.67 2.96 1.58
N ILE A 31 12.40 2.83 2.68
CA ILE A 31 11.81 3.08 3.99
C ILE A 31 11.84 4.59 4.30
N GLU A 32 10.72 5.25 4.04
CA GLU A 32 10.53 6.66 4.41
C GLU A 32 10.53 6.83 5.92
N ASP A 33 9.90 5.88 6.63
CA ASP A 33 9.70 5.93 8.07
C ASP A 33 9.40 4.56 8.68
N ILE A 34 9.85 4.34 9.92
CA ILE A 34 9.40 3.25 10.78
C ILE A 34 8.55 3.86 11.87
N VAL A 35 7.25 3.68 11.73
CA VAL A 35 6.26 4.37 12.57
C VAL A 35 6.20 3.76 13.96
N ASN A 36 6.38 2.44 14.07
CA ASN A 36 6.37 1.73 15.35
C ASN A 36 7.03 0.34 15.22
N ILE A 37 7.87 0.00 16.19
CA ILE A 37 8.34 -1.36 16.47
C ILE A 37 7.96 -1.68 17.90
N ASP A 38 6.94 -2.49 18.07
CA ASP A 38 6.56 -3.08 19.36
C ASP A 38 6.76 -4.60 19.30
N ARG A 39 6.72 -5.28 20.45
CA ARG A 39 6.93 -6.74 20.58
C ARG A 39 5.91 -7.52 19.73
N GLY A 40 6.27 -7.75 18.47
CA GLY A 40 5.45 -8.44 17.50
C GLY A 40 4.73 -7.55 16.49
N SER A 41 4.99 -6.24 16.42
CA SER A 41 4.40 -5.35 15.42
C SER A 41 5.46 -4.47 14.78
N VAL A 42 5.50 -4.43 13.45
CA VAL A 42 6.39 -3.57 12.67
C VAL A 42 5.57 -2.78 11.65
N TRP A 43 5.71 -1.45 11.65
CA TRP A 43 5.12 -0.55 10.68
C TRP A 43 6.19 0.15 9.86
N VAL A 44 6.12 0.02 8.54
CA VAL A 44 7.07 0.59 7.58
C VAL A 44 6.30 1.42 6.55
N ARG A 45 6.80 2.60 6.19
CA ARG A 45 6.23 3.40 5.09
C ARG A 45 7.18 3.47 3.90
N TRP A 46 6.64 3.43 2.68
CA TRP A 46 7.38 3.64 1.43
C TRP A 46 6.46 4.19 0.33
N ASP A 47 6.88 5.21 -0.41
CA ASP A 47 6.17 5.75 -1.58
C ASP A 47 4.65 5.90 -1.36
N GLY A 48 4.29 6.47 -0.20
CA GLY A 48 2.90 6.67 0.19
C GLY A 48 2.09 5.41 0.54
N LYS A 49 2.77 4.29 0.78
CA LYS A 49 2.22 3.02 1.29
C LYS A 49 2.68 2.79 2.71
N SER A 50 1.94 1.98 3.43
CA SER A 50 2.26 1.52 4.78
C SER A 50 2.15 -0.01 4.84
N LEU A 51 3.19 -0.66 5.32
CA LEU A 51 3.26 -2.10 5.56
C LEU A 51 3.20 -2.26 7.06
N HIS A 52 2.20 -3.00 7.50
CA HIS A 52 2.08 -3.45 8.86
C HIS A 52 2.28 -4.96 8.89
N VAL A 53 3.30 -5.41 9.61
CA VAL A 53 3.49 -6.81 9.93
C VAL A 53 3.23 -7.01 11.41
N LEU A 54 2.22 -7.81 11.72
CA LEU A 54 1.80 -8.13 13.08
C LEU A 54 1.94 -9.64 13.31
N ARG A 55 2.82 -10.03 14.23
CA ARG A 55 2.89 -11.37 14.79
C ARG A 55 1.71 -11.59 15.73
N LYS A 56 0.88 -12.57 15.42
CA LYS A 56 -0.18 -13.10 16.28
C LYS A 56 0.14 -14.56 16.55
N ASN A 57 0.41 -14.95 17.80
CA ASN A 57 0.69 -16.32 18.23
C ASN A 57 1.52 -17.11 17.19
N ASP A 58 0.85 -17.86 16.32
CA ASP A 58 1.42 -18.79 15.33
C ASP A 58 1.41 -18.28 13.88
N ALA A 59 1.21 -16.98 13.65
CA ALA A 59 1.18 -16.38 12.32
C ALA A 59 1.66 -14.92 12.29
N PHE A 60 2.04 -14.48 11.10
CA PHE A 60 2.29 -13.09 10.75
C PHE A 60 1.13 -12.61 9.87
N GLN A 61 0.40 -11.62 10.37
CA GLN A 61 -0.54 -10.87 9.57
C GLN A 61 0.22 -9.74 8.88
N ILE A 62 0.13 -9.70 7.56
CA ILE A 62 0.67 -8.64 6.72
C ILE A 62 -0.49 -7.80 6.24
N SER A 63 -0.39 -6.49 6.42
CA SER A 63 -1.33 -5.53 5.86
C SER A 63 -0.53 -4.49 5.08
N VAL A 64 -0.85 -4.31 3.80
CA VAL A 64 -0.35 -3.16 3.04
C VAL A 64 -1.51 -2.23 2.81
N THR A 65 -1.40 -1.01 3.30
CA THR A 65 -2.36 0.06 3.05
C THR A 65 -1.71 1.14 2.24
N GLY A 66 -2.53 1.85 1.49
CA GLY A 66 -2.10 3.07 0.84
C GLY A 66 -3.30 3.80 0.28
N SER A 67 -3.02 4.96 -0.29
CA SER A 67 -4.08 5.72 -0.91
C SER A 67 -3.63 6.57 -2.06
N ALA A 68 -4.47 6.67 -3.08
CA ALA A 68 -4.26 7.54 -4.22
C ALA A 68 -5.38 8.58 -4.27
N LYS A 69 -5.01 9.85 -4.44
CA LYS A 69 -5.99 10.88 -4.79
C LYS A 69 -6.38 10.71 -6.25
N ILE A 70 -7.65 10.94 -6.53
CA ILE A 70 -8.23 10.80 -7.87
C ILE A 70 -8.93 12.11 -8.22
N ARG A 71 -8.61 12.62 -9.39
CA ARG A 71 -9.31 13.72 -10.06
C ARG A 71 -9.64 13.30 -11.48
N GLN A 72 -10.92 13.19 -11.82
CA GLN A 72 -11.32 12.78 -13.17
C GLN A 72 -12.45 13.65 -13.68
N SER A 73 -12.33 14.13 -14.91
CA SER A 73 -13.36 14.97 -15.53
C SER A 73 -14.30 14.15 -16.39
N PHE A 74 -15.59 14.39 -16.24
CA PHE A 74 -16.68 13.87 -17.06
C PHE A 74 -17.42 15.05 -17.70
N ARG A 75 -18.28 14.80 -18.69
CA ARG A 75 -18.98 15.92 -19.38
C ARG A 75 -20.08 16.53 -18.51
N THR A 76 -20.69 15.71 -17.66
CA THR A 76 -21.77 16.13 -16.76
C THR A 76 -21.60 15.49 -15.39
N LYS A 77 -22.26 16.08 -14.39
CA LYS A 77 -22.34 15.50 -13.05
C LYS A 77 -22.99 14.10 -13.05
N GLU A 78 -24.01 13.89 -13.87
CA GLU A 78 -24.68 12.59 -13.98
C GLU A 78 -23.77 11.51 -14.59
N GLU A 79 -22.99 11.86 -15.61
CA GLU A 79 -21.97 10.95 -16.17
C GLU A 79 -20.87 10.63 -15.15
N CYS A 80 -20.47 11.63 -14.35
CA CYS A 80 -19.55 11.42 -13.25
C CYS A 80 -20.11 10.43 -12.23
N GLU A 81 -21.33 10.65 -11.73
CA GLU A 81 -21.94 9.79 -10.70
C GLU A 81 -22.05 8.34 -11.19
N LYS A 82 -22.59 8.12 -12.40
CA LYS A 82 -22.69 6.78 -13.00
C LYS A 82 -21.32 6.14 -13.26
N GLY A 83 -20.35 6.95 -13.71
CA GLY A 83 -18.99 6.49 -13.98
C GLY A 83 -18.22 6.11 -12.71
N ILE A 84 -18.45 6.82 -11.61
CA ILE A 84 -17.82 6.58 -10.32
C ILE A 84 -18.48 5.42 -9.59
N GLU A 85 -19.80 5.28 -9.65
CA GLU A 85 -20.53 4.15 -9.05
C GLU A 85 -20.01 2.81 -9.60
N ARG A 86 -19.90 2.66 -10.92
CA ARG A 86 -19.35 1.44 -11.55
C ARG A 86 -17.92 1.12 -11.08
N ARG A 87 -17.07 2.14 -10.90
CA ARG A 87 -15.69 1.96 -10.43
C ARG A 87 -15.64 1.62 -8.95
N LYS A 88 -16.55 2.19 -8.16
CA LYS A 88 -16.71 1.88 -6.73
C LYS A 88 -17.06 0.42 -6.54
N ASP A 89 -17.94 -0.14 -7.36
CA ASP A 89 -18.28 -1.56 -7.31
C ASP A 89 -17.08 -2.46 -7.59
N ILE A 90 -16.29 -2.14 -8.62
CA ILE A 90 -15.05 -2.87 -8.96
C ILE A 90 -14.05 -2.81 -7.80
N LEU A 91 -13.83 -1.62 -7.23
CA LEU A 91 -12.89 -1.44 -6.13
C LEU A 91 -13.37 -2.17 -4.86
N ASN A 92 -14.66 -2.14 -4.55
CA ASN A 92 -15.23 -2.84 -3.40
C ASN A 92 -15.07 -4.37 -3.52
N MET A 93 -15.27 -4.94 -4.72
CA MET A 93 -15.05 -6.37 -4.96
C MET A 93 -13.60 -6.80 -4.68
N GLU A 94 -12.65 -5.91 -4.94
CA GLU A 94 -11.21 -6.13 -4.69
C GLU A 94 -10.78 -5.70 -3.27
N GLY A 95 -11.72 -5.35 -2.40
CA GLY A 95 -11.46 -4.94 -1.01
C GLY A 95 -10.85 -3.53 -0.88
N HIS A 96 -11.06 -2.67 -1.86
CA HIS A 96 -10.64 -1.28 -1.87
C HIS A 96 -11.83 -0.34 -1.72
N ARG A 97 -11.59 0.87 -1.23
CA ARG A 97 -12.64 1.85 -0.95
C ARG A 97 -12.41 3.11 -1.76
N LEU A 98 -13.40 3.51 -2.54
CA LEU A 98 -13.44 4.79 -3.24
C LEU A 98 -14.35 5.77 -2.51
N GLU A 99 -13.81 6.94 -2.19
CA GLU A 99 -14.51 8.05 -1.54
C GLU A 99 -14.30 9.32 -2.35
N GLY A 100 -15.30 10.21 -2.37
CA GLY A 100 -15.20 11.45 -3.10
C GLY A 100 -16.56 12.00 -3.51
N ILE A 101 -16.52 13.10 -4.25
CA ILE A 101 -17.71 13.81 -4.72
C ILE A 101 -17.60 14.12 -6.21
N CYS A 102 -18.73 14.04 -6.91
CA CYS A 102 -18.89 14.58 -8.25
C CYS A 102 -19.35 16.04 -8.16
N MET A 103 -18.48 16.95 -8.59
CA MET A 103 -18.76 18.37 -8.65
C MET A 103 -19.74 18.71 -9.79
N PRO A 104 -20.42 19.88 -9.73
CA PRO A 104 -21.40 20.27 -10.76
C PRO A 104 -20.85 20.37 -12.18
N ASP A 105 -19.55 20.65 -12.31
CA ASP A 105 -18.82 20.72 -13.58
C ASP A 105 -18.52 19.34 -14.20
N GLY A 106 -18.94 18.25 -13.56
CA GLY A 106 -18.63 16.89 -13.98
C GLY A 106 -17.27 16.40 -13.49
N THR A 107 -16.54 17.15 -12.67
CA THR A 107 -15.27 16.70 -12.10
C THR A 107 -15.51 15.84 -10.85
N PHE A 108 -14.99 14.62 -10.85
CA PHE A 108 -14.81 13.83 -9.65
C PHE A 108 -13.55 14.26 -8.90
N GLU A 109 -13.66 14.51 -7.61
CA GLU A 109 -12.53 14.64 -6.68
C GLU A 109 -12.69 13.63 -5.54
N GLY A 110 -11.68 12.79 -5.36
CA GLY A 110 -11.76 11.71 -4.39
C GLY A 110 -10.44 11.05 -4.04
N LYS A 111 -10.55 9.92 -3.34
CA LYS A 111 -9.46 9.11 -2.83
C LYS A 111 -9.84 7.64 -2.94
N VAL A 112 -8.92 6.84 -3.48
CA VAL A 112 -8.96 5.39 -3.34
C VAL A 112 -8.08 5.03 -2.16
N THR A 113 -8.64 4.33 -1.19
CA THR A 113 -7.90 3.66 -0.12
C THR A 113 -7.86 2.18 -0.44
N TYR A 114 -6.66 1.61 -0.49
CA TYR A 114 -6.49 0.19 -0.72
C TYR A 114 -5.91 -0.50 0.51
N LEU A 115 -6.31 -1.76 0.66
CA LEU A 115 -5.90 -2.63 1.74
C LEU A 115 -5.64 -4.02 1.16
N TYR A 116 -4.39 -4.44 1.20
CA TYR A 116 -4.00 -5.83 1.03
C TYR A 116 -3.86 -6.47 2.40
N ARG A 117 -4.41 -7.66 2.59
CA ARG A 117 -4.17 -8.47 3.80
C ARG A 117 -3.71 -9.87 3.42
N SER A 118 -2.72 -10.38 4.13
CA SER A 118 -2.25 -11.75 3.99
C SER A 118 -1.81 -12.31 5.35
N ILE A 119 -1.80 -13.64 5.45
CA ILE A 119 -1.37 -14.36 6.64
C ILE A 119 -0.26 -15.32 6.22
N ILE A 120 0.83 -15.33 6.98
CA ILE A 120 1.94 -16.27 6.83
C ILE A 120 2.09 -17.04 8.15
N PRO A 121 2.03 -18.38 8.13
CA PRO A 121 2.29 -19.19 9.32
C PRO A 121 3.69 -18.92 9.92
N ALA A 122 3.80 -18.89 11.24
CA ALA A 122 5.02 -18.55 11.95
C ALA A 122 5.98 -19.74 12.15
N ASP A 123 5.51 -20.95 11.88
CA ASP A 123 6.24 -22.22 11.91
C ASP A 123 7.03 -22.50 10.62
N ILE A 124 6.85 -21.68 9.58
CA ILE A 124 7.62 -21.75 8.34
C ILE A 124 9.07 -21.31 8.58
N GLU A 125 10.02 -22.04 7.97
CA GLU A 125 11.44 -21.69 7.97
C GLU A 125 11.68 -20.22 7.60
N ARG A 126 12.66 -19.60 8.26
CA ARG A 126 12.88 -18.15 8.20
C ARG A 126 13.06 -17.62 6.77
N GLU A 127 13.87 -18.29 5.95
CA GLU A 127 14.14 -17.88 4.57
C GLU A 127 12.89 -18.01 3.70
N ARG A 128 12.18 -19.14 3.83
CA ARG A 128 10.91 -19.35 3.13
C ARG A 128 9.85 -18.33 3.53
N ARG A 129 9.83 -17.91 4.80
CA ARG A 129 8.95 -16.83 5.29
C ARG A 129 9.30 -15.49 4.67
N ALA A 130 10.58 -15.14 4.57
CA ALA A 130 11.04 -13.91 3.93
C ALA A 130 10.64 -13.86 2.45
N GLU A 131 10.81 -14.96 1.72
CA GLU A 131 10.36 -15.07 0.32
C GLU A 131 8.84 -14.94 0.19
N MET A 132 8.08 -15.60 1.06
CA MET A 132 6.63 -15.42 1.10
C MET A 132 6.24 -13.96 1.38
N LEU A 133 6.89 -13.31 2.35
CA LEU A 133 6.67 -11.88 2.64
C LEU A 133 6.92 -11.02 1.39
N LYS A 134 8.02 -11.27 0.68
CA LYS A 134 8.39 -10.58 -0.57
C LYS A 134 7.33 -10.74 -1.65
N ASP A 135 6.83 -11.96 -1.87
CA ASP A 135 5.76 -12.24 -2.82
C ASP A 135 4.44 -11.57 -2.45
N ARG A 136 4.11 -11.50 -1.15
CA ARG A 136 2.91 -10.81 -0.66
C ARG A 136 3.00 -9.31 -0.86
N ILE A 137 4.16 -8.70 -0.61
CA ILE A 137 4.39 -7.27 -0.85
C ILE A 137 4.34 -6.96 -2.35
N LYS A 138 4.98 -7.77 -3.20
CA LYS A 138 4.87 -7.62 -4.66
C LYS A 138 3.43 -7.69 -5.16
N LYS A 139 2.60 -8.58 -4.59
CA LYS A 139 1.17 -8.64 -4.92
C LYS A 139 0.43 -7.37 -4.50
N ALA A 140 0.76 -6.79 -3.35
CA ALA A 140 0.19 -5.52 -2.92
C ALA A 140 0.58 -4.35 -3.83
N ASP A 141 1.79 -4.37 -4.41
CA ASP A 141 2.24 -3.35 -5.37
C ASP A 141 1.45 -3.35 -6.68
N ARG A 142 0.73 -4.44 -7.01
CA ARG A 142 -0.16 -4.50 -8.17
C ARG A 142 -1.50 -3.78 -7.95
N ILE A 143 -1.82 -3.39 -6.72
CA ILE A 143 -3.06 -2.68 -6.41
C ILE A 143 -3.08 -1.26 -7.01
N PRO A 144 -2.00 -0.46 -6.93
CA PRO A 144 -1.85 0.73 -7.74
C PRO A 144 -2.15 0.53 -9.24
N GLU A 145 -1.79 -0.63 -9.83
CA GLU A 145 -2.09 -0.91 -11.25
C GLU A 145 -3.61 -0.97 -11.52
N LEU A 146 -4.40 -1.53 -10.61
CA LEU A 146 -5.87 -1.54 -10.73
C LEU A 146 -6.43 -0.11 -10.68
N VAL A 147 -5.94 0.70 -9.75
CA VAL A 147 -6.34 2.12 -9.64
C VAL A 147 -5.95 2.89 -10.90
N MET A 148 -4.75 2.65 -11.44
CA MET A 148 -4.29 3.22 -12.71
C MET A 148 -5.18 2.84 -13.89
N ARG A 149 -5.61 1.57 -13.96
CA ARG A 149 -6.52 1.10 -15.02
C ARG A 149 -7.91 1.72 -14.92
N LEU A 150 -8.42 1.92 -13.72
CA LEU A 150 -9.73 2.53 -13.51
C LEU A 150 -9.71 4.05 -13.74
N PHE A 151 -8.57 4.69 -13.47
CA PHE A 151 -8.39 6.15 -13.56
C PHE A 151 -7.15 6.54 -14.39
N PRO A 152 -7.06 6.17 -15.68
CA PRO A 152 -5.82 6.30 -16.46
C PRO A 152 -5.35 7.75 -16.64
N GLU A 153 -6.29 8.70 -16.71
CA GLU A 153 -6.01 10.14 -16.85
C GLU A 153 -5.27 10.73 -15.64
N ASN A 154 -5.34 10.08 -14.49
CA ASN A 154 -4.65 10.50 -13.27
C ASN A 154 -3.16 10.15 -13.25
N PHE A 155 -2.71 9.28 -14.15
CA PHE A 155 -1.34 8.74 -14.13
C PHE A 155 -0.54 9.09 -15.40
N GLY A 156 -1.02 10.05 -16.19
CA GLY A 156 -0.52 10.35 -17.54
C GLY A 156 0.71 11.25 -17.68
N ARG A 157 1.33 11.76 -16.61
CA ARG A 157 2.55 12.60 -16.73
C ARG A 157 3.50 12.39 -15.57
N ARG A 158 4.56 11.60 -15.80
CA ARG A 158 5.95 11.59 -15.24
C ARG A 158 6.29 12.15 -13.84
N SER A 159 5.33 12.45 -12.98
CA SER A 159 5.58 13.18 -11.75
C SER A 159 4.35 13.13 -10.85
N GLN A 160 4.09 11.98 -10.24
CA GLN A 160 3.40 11.86 -8.94
C GLN A 160 3.92 10.56 -8.31
N LYS A 161 5.07 10.58 -7.62
CA LYS A 161 5.07 10.55 -6.14
C LYS A 161 3.64 10.45 -5.62
N LEU A 162 3.29 9.28 -5.10
CA LEU A 162 2.05 9.07 -4.38
C LEU A 162 2.04 10.07 -3.22
N TYR A 163 1.43 11.25 -3.39
CA TYR A 163 1.40 12.27 -2.34
C TYR A 163 0.44 11.81 -1.26
N VAL A 164 0.99 11.20 -0.21
CA VAL A 164 0.30 10.95 1.05
C VAL A 164 0.33 12.22 1.87
N ILE A 165 -0.87 12.72 2.19
CA ILE A 165 -1.06 13.65 3.30
C ILE A 165 -1.06 12.79 4.57
N ILE A 166 -0.12 13.09 5.47
CA ILE A 166 -0.03 12.57 6.85
C ILE A 166 -1.06 13.30 7.72
#